data_AF-A0A7W0UJ81-F1
#
_entry.id   AF-A0A7W0UJ81-F1
#
_cell.length_a   1.000
_cell.length_b   1.000
_cell.length_c   1.000
_cell.angle_alpha   90.00
_cell.angle_beta   90.00
_cell.angle_gamma   90.00
#
_symmetry.space_group_name_H-M   'P 1'
#
loop_
_entity.id
_entity.type
_entity.pdbx_description
1 polymer ?
#
loop_
_entity_poly.entity_id
_entity_poly.type
_entity_poly.pdbx_seq_one_letter_code
_entity_poly.pdbx_strand_id
1 'polypeptide(L)'
;MVLAALAGALVGWLVAREVVERPPLALMRENHRGVRVGAVLGAPLIAAGAIGPGMLLASDVTPALRTAGALALLITALGLAGLWDDLRGDERQRGFKGHLGAARRLRLTGGLLKMAAGGGAGLVASALLFDGAIAVLLAAAIIALTANLLNLFDRAPGRAGKVGL
;
A
#
# COMPACT_ATOMS: atom_id res chain seq x y z
N MET A 1 -1.39 -6.19 -22.38
CA MET A 1 -0.58 -6.44 -21.15
C MET A 1 0.75 -5.72 -21.17
N VAL A 2 1.65 -5.94 -22.15
CA VAL A 2 2.97 -5.28 -22.21
C VAL A 2 2.87 -3.75 -22.24
N LEU A 3 2.02 -3.18 -23.11
CA LEU A 3 1.84 -1.72 -23.18
C LEU A 3 1.32 -1.11 -21.86
N ALA A 4 0.40 -1.80 -21.18
CA ALA A 4 -0.13 -1.35 -19.89
C ALA A 4 0.93 -1.42 -18.78
N ALA A 5 1.77 -2.45 -18.77
CA ALA A 5 2.90 -2.57 -17.85
C ALA A 5 3.95 -1.47 -18.11
N LEU A 6 4.28 -1.20 -19.38
CA LEU A 6 5.20 -0.13 -19.77
C LEU A 6 4.64 1.27 -19.41
N ALA A 7 3.35 1.51 -19.64
CA ALA A 7 2.69 2.74 -19.26
C ALA A 7 2.71 2.94 -17.73
N GLY A 8 2.38 1.89 -16.96
CA GLY A 8 2.50 1.90 -15.50
C GLY A 8 3.93 2.20 -15.04
N ALA A 9 4.93 1.51 -15.60
CA ALA A 9 6.33 1.74 -15.27
C ALA A 9 6.77 3.18 -15.59
N LEU A 10 6.37 3.73 -16.73
CA LEU A 10 6.67 5.10 -17.13
C LEU A 10 6.05 6.10 -16.16
N VAL A 11 4.76 5.96 -15.81
CA VAL A 11 4.12 6.88 -14.86
C VAL A 11 4.77 6.76 -13.48
N GLY A 12 5.06 5.54 -13.02
CA GLY A 12 5.81 5.31 -11.79
C GLY A 12 7.15 6.04 -11.79
N TRP A 13 7.92 5.91 -12.87
CA TRP A 13 9.20 6.59 -13.01
C TRP A 13 9.08 8.12 -13.00
N LEU A 14 8.10 8.68 -13.72
CA LEU A 14 7.84 10.13 -13.73
C LEU A 14 7.49 10.65 -12.34
N VAL A 15 6.62 9.95 -11.61
CA VAL A 15 6.27 10.29 -10.23
C VAL A 15 7.48 10.15 -9.30
N ALA A 16 8.30 9.11 -9.46
CA ALA A 16 9.53 8.94 -8.68
C ALA A 16 10.48 10.11 -8.87
N ARG A 17 10.68 10.49 -10.13
CA ARG A 17 11.55 11.61 -10.49
C ARG A 17 11.09 12.90 -9.83
N GLU A 18 9.80 13.25 -9.95
CA GLU A 18 9.28 14.48 -9.34
C GLU A 18 9.39 14.46 -7.81
N VAL A 19 9.07 13.34 -7.16
CA VAL A 19 9.15 13.21 -5.69
C VAL A 19 10.59 13.26 -5.18
N VAL A 20 11.55 12.73 -5.94
CA VAL A 20 12.97 12.77 -5.56
C VAL A 20 13.58 14.15 -5.83
N GLU A 21 13.30 14.76 -6.98
CA GLU A 21 13.81 16.08 -7.33
C GLU A 21 13.16 17.20 -6.50
N ARG A 22 11.88 17.04 -6.14
CA ARG A 22 11.07 18.05 -5.43
C ARG A 22 10.21 17.39 -4.35
N PRO A 23 10.83 16.88 -3.27
CA PRO A 23 10.09 16.18 -2.24
C PRO A 23 9.09 17.09 -1.54
N PRO A 24 7.83 16.66 -1.35
CA PRO A 24 6.85 17.45 -0.62
C PRO A 24 7.34 17.74 0.79
N LEU A 25 7.34 19.01 1.21
CA LEU A 25 7.84 19.42 2.53
C LEU A 25 7.16 18.66 3.69
N ALA A 26 5.86 18.36 3.54
CA ALA A 26 5.09 17.58 4.51
C ALA A 26 5.63 16.15 4.73
N LEU A 27 6.33 15.61 3.72
CA LEU A 27 6.93 14.28 3.72
C LEU A 27 8.44 14.31 3.99
N MET A 28 9.01 15.46 4.34
CA MET A 28 10.40 15.53 4.80
C MET A 28 10.46 15.19 6.29
N ARG A 29 11.44 14.36 6.67
CA ARG A 29 11.71 13.99 8.06
C ARG A 29 13.21 14.11 8.34
N GLU A 30 13.54 14.43 9.58
CA GLU A 30 14.92 14.45 10.04
C GLU A 30 15.36 13.02 10.39
N ASN A 31 16.48 12.57 9.83
CA ASN A 31 17.03 11.26 10.16
C ASN A 31 17.84 11.29 11.46
N HIS A 32 18.35 10.13 11.90
CA HIS A 32 19.17 10.00 13.11
C HIS A 32 20.48 10.84 13.12
N ARG A 33 20.87 11.42 11.97
CA ARG A 33 22.05 12.29 11.81
C ARG A 33 21.69 13.77 11.70
N GLY A 34 20.42 14.14 11.90
CA GLY A 34 19.96 15.52 11.76
C GLY A 34 19.77 15.99 10.31
N VAL A 35 19.83 15.08 9.33
CA VAL A 35 19.70 15.42 7.91
C VAL A 35 18.26 15.22 7.48
N ARG A 36 17.68 16.23 6.81
CA ARG A 36 16.33 16.10 6.22
C ARG A 36 16.36 15.18 5.00
N VAL A 37 15.55 14.14 5.05
CA VAL A 37 15.37 13.14 3.99
C VAL A 37 13.88 13.02 3.66
N GLY A 38 13.57 12.67 2.41
CA GLY A 38 12.19 12.33 2.01
C GLY A 38 11.76 11.03 2.68
N ALA A 39 10.62 11.05 3.36
CA ALA A 39 10.09 9.92 4.13
C ALA A 39 9.34 8.89 3.26
N VAL A 40 9.06 9.19 1.98
CA VAL A 40 8.18 8.35 1.16
C VAL A 40 8.75 8.12 -0.24
N LEU A 41 9.03 6.85 -0.54
CA LEU A 41 9.29 6.34 -1.90
C LEU A 41 8.15 5.44 -2.42
N GLY A 42 7.01 5.37 -1.70
CA GLY A 42 5.88 4.51 -2.04
C GLY A 42 4.94 5.06 -3.13
N ALA A 43 4.83 6.39 -3.26
CA ALA A 43 3.93 7.03 -4.26
C ALA A 43 4.21 6.62 -5.72
N PRO A 44 5.47 6.46 -6.16
CA PRO A 44 5.81 5.89 -7.46
C PRO A 44 5.29 4.47 -7.69
N LEU A 45 5.37 3.62 -6.66
CA LEU A 45 4.89 2.22 -6.72
C LEU A 45 3.36 2.17 -6.81
N ILE A 46 2.68 3.07 -6.10
CA ILE A 46 1.22 3.22 -6.17
C ILE A 46 0.81 3.69 -7.56
N ALA A 47 1.47 4.71 -8.11
CA ALA A 47 1.17 5.24 -9.43
C ALA A 47 1.41 4.21 -10.55
N ALA A 48 2.50 3.44 -10.47
CA ALA A 48 2.77 2.36 -11.42
C ALA A 48 1.75 1.22 -11.32
N GLY A 49 1.45 0.81 -10.09
CA GLY A 49 0.60 -0.35 -9.80
C GLY A 49 -0.89 -0.10 -9.92
N ALA A 50 -1.37 1.15 -9.86
CA ALA A 50 -2.78 1.49 -10.06
C ALA A 50 -3.14 1.66 -11.56
N ILE A 51 -2.21 2.19 -12.37
CA ILE A 51 -2.49 2.52 -13.78
C ILE A 51 -2.37 1.28 -14.68
N GLY A 52 -1.39 0.41 -14.46
CA GLY A 52 -1.20 -0.80 -15.28
C GLY A 52 -2.42 -1.74 -15.31
N PRO A 53 -3.05 -2.04 -14.16
CA PRO A 53 -4.24 -2.89 -14.12
C PRO A 53 -5.54 -2.16 -14.47
N GLY A 54 -5.65 -0.84 -14.21
CA GLY A 54 -6.80 -0.03 -14.61
C GLY A 54 -7.03 -0.01 -16.13
N MET A 55 -5.96 -0.10 -16.93
CA MET A 55 -6.05 -0.20 -18.39
C MET A 55 -6.47 -1.59 -18.91
N LEU A 56 -6.45 -2.63 -18.07
CA LEU A 56 -6.91 -3.98 -18.44
C LEU A 56 -8.45 -4.11 -18.33
N LEU A 57 -9.12 -3.21 -17.60
CA LEU A 57 -10.59 -3.16 -17.45
C LEU A 57 -11.35 -2.81 -18.74
N ALA A 58 -10.64 -2.48 -19.82
CA ALA A 58 -11.20 -2.20 -21.15
C ALA A 58 -11.30 -3.42 -22.08
N SER A 59 -10.91 -4.62 -21.62
CA SER A 59 -10.96 -5.86 -22.41
C SER A 59 -11.79 -6.93 -21.70
N ASP A 60 -12.56 -7.72 -22.46
CA ASP A 60 -13.54 -8.71 -21.98
C ASP A 60 -13.05 -9.59 -20.81
N VAL A 61 -14.02 -10.01 -19.99
CA VAL A 61 -13.81 -10.64 -18.67
C VAL A 61 -12.98 -11.92 -18.78
N THR A 62 -11.69 -11.82 -18.46
CA THR A 62 -10.74 -12.94 -18.39
C THR A 62 -10.20 -13.10 -16.96
N PRO A 63 -9.66 -14.28 -16.57
CA PRO A 63 -8.97 -14.47 -15.30
C PRO A 63 -7.85 -13.44 -15.06
N ALA A 64 -7.17 -13.01 -16.12
CA ALA A 64 -6.15 -11.98 -16.07
C ALA A 64 -6.70 -10.63 -15.58
N LEU A 65 -7.95 -10.28 -15.95
CA LEU A 65 -8.56 -9.03 -15.51
C LEU A 65 -8.95 -9.06 -14.04
N ARG A 66 -9.44 -10.19 -13.52
CA ARG A 66 -9.75 -10.34 -12.10
C ARG A 66 -8.50 -10.16 -11.24
N THR A 67 -7.40 -10.77 -11.64
CA THR A 67 -6.10 -10.60 -10.99
C THR A 67 -5.60 -9.16 -11.07
N ALA A 68 -5.69 -8.54 -12.24
CA ALA A 68 -5.33 -7.14 -12.44
C ALA A 68 -6.15 -6.21 -11.52
N GLY A 69 -7.48 -6.37 -11.48
CA GLY A 69 -8.37 -5.59 -10.63
C GLY A 69 -8.08 -5.78 -9.14
N ALA A 70 -7.86 -7.02 -8.70
CA ALA A 70 -7.48 -7.34 -7.33
C ALA A 70 -6.16 -6.66 -6.92
N LEU A 71 -5.14 -6.69 -7.79
CA LEU A 71 -3.85 -6.03 -7.53
C LEU A 71 -3.99 -4.50 -7.49
N ALA A 72 -4.70 -3.89 -8.43
CA ALA A 72 -4.94 -2.44 -8.41
C ALA A 72 -5.69 -2.01 -7.14
N LEU A 73 -6.70 -2.77 -6.72
CA LEU A 73 -7.43 -2.51 -5.48
C LEU A 73 -6.50 -2.54 -4.27
N LEU A 74 -5.68 -3.58 -4.14
CA LEU A 74 -4.74 -3.74 -3.02
C LEU A 74 -3.70 -2.62 -2.99
N ILE A 75 -3.04 -2.35 -4.11
CA ILE A 75 -2.00 -1.32 -4.23
C ILE A 75 -2.58 0.06 -3.90
N THR A 76 -3.76 0.38 -4.44
CA THR A 76 -4.40 1.67 -4.22
C THR A 76 -4.86 1.82 -2.77
N ALA A 77 -5.58 0.84 -2.22
CA ALA A 77 -6.12 0.92 -0.86
C ALA A 77 -5.02 0.98 0.21
N LEU A 78 -4.03 0.08 0.14
CA LEU A 78 -2.90 0.07 1.07
C LEU A 78 -2.01 1.30 0.89
N GLY A 79 -1.79 1.70 -0.37
CA GLY A 79 -0.99 2.87 -0.70
C GLY A 79 -1.57 4.17 -0.17
N LEU A 80 -2.87 4.41 -0.38
CA LEU A 80 -3.55 5.59 0.14
C LEU A 80 -3.61 5.60 1.68
N ALA A 81 -3.83 4.44 2.31
CA ALA A 81 -3.79 4.33 3.76
C ALA A 81 -2.39 4.62 4.32
N GLY A 82 -1.34 4.17 3.63
CA GLY A 82 0.06 4.49 3.95
C GLY A 82 0.35 5.98 3.82
N LEU A 83 0.03 6.56 2.66
CA LEU A 83 0.23 7.99 2.38
C LEU A 83 -0.50 8.88 3.39
N TRP A 84 -1.73 8.53 3.73
CA TRP A 84 -2.50 9.28 4.73
C TRP A 84 -1.85 9.23 6.11
N ASP A 85 -1.32 8.08 6.52
CA ASP A 85 -0.60 7.93 7.79
C ASP A 85 0.69 8.75 7.80
N ASP A 86 1.46 8.71 6.70
CA ASP A 86 2.72 9.44 6.55
C ASP A 86 2.51 10.96 6.58
N LEU A 87 1.46 11.46 5.92
CA LEU A 87 1.07 12.87 5.93
C LEU A 87 0.59 13.34 7.29
N ARG A 88 -0.08 12.48 8.05
CA ARG A 88 -0.60 12.82 9.38
C ARG A 88 0.52 12.97 10.41
N GLY A 89 1.59 12.17 10.30
CA GLY A 89 2.80 12.30 11.12
C GLY A 89 2.61 12.11 12.63
N ASP A 90 1.50 11.51 13.06
CA ASP A 90 1.15 11.33 14.47
C ASP A 90 1.60 9.95 14.97
N GLU A 91 2.79 9.88 15.57
CA GLU A 91 3.35 8.63 16.11
C GLU A 91 2.90 8.30 17.55
N ARG A 92 1.99 9.10 18.15
CA ARG A 92 1.65 8.99 19.58
C ARG A 92 1.03 7.67 19.98
N GLN A 93 0.40 6.95 19.04
CA GLN A 93 -0.19 5.64 19.29
C GLN A 93 0.54 4.56 18.49
N ARG A 94 1.09 3.58 19.21
CA ARG A 94 1.81 2.45 18.63
C ARG A 94 1.17 1.14 19.05
N GLY A 95 1.16 0.19 18.12
CA GLY A 95 0.75 -1.20 18.36
C GLY A 95 -0.76 -1.41 18.33
N PHE A 96 -1.13 -2.68 18.13
CA PHE A 96 -2.51 -3.11 17.87
C PHE A 96 -3.49 -2.73 19.01
N LYS A 97 -3.05 -2.90 20.27
CA LYS A 97 -3.85 -2.54 21.46
C LYS A 97 -4.13 -1.03 21.54
N GLY A 98 -3.16 -0.19 21.15
CA GLY A 98 -3.31 1.27 21.14
C GLY A 98 -4.39 1.72 20.16
N HIS A 99 -4.28 1.26 18.91
CA HIS A 99 -5.24 1.56 17.86
C HIS A 99 -6.66 1.05 18.18
N LEU A 100 -6.80 -0.17 18.69
CA LEU A 100 -8.10 -0.69 19.14
C LEU A 100 -8.68 0.08 20.33
N GLY A 101 -7.83 0.52 21.26
CA GLY A 101 -8.23 1.40 22.35
C GLY A 101 -8.73 2.77 21.86
N ALA A 102 -8.12 3.31 20.79
CA ALA A 102 -8.59 4.52 20.13
C ALA A 102 -9.90 4.31 19.36
N ALA A 103 -10.08 3.16 18.71
CA ALA A 103 -11.34 2.81 18.05
C ALA A 103 -12.52 2.83 19.04
N ARG A 104 -12.32 2.28 20.24
CA ARG A 104 -13.32 2.33 21.33
C ARG A 104 -13.66 3.75 21.78
N ARG A 105 -12.79 4.72 21.49
CA ARG A 105 -13.01 6.15 21.78
C ARG A 105 -13.39 6.94 20.51
N LEU A 106 -13.79 6.26 19.44
CA LEU A 106 -14.13 6.83 18.13
C LEU A 106 -13.02 7.71 17.53
N ARG A 107 -11.76 7.43 17.89
CA ARG A 107 -10.59 8.14 17.36
C ARG A 107 -10.01 7.37 16.18
N LEU A 108 -10.10 7.97 14.99
CA LEU A 108 -9.50 7.43 13.78
C LEU A 108 -7.97 7.58 13.85
N THR A 109 -7.24 6.47 13.70
CA THR A 109 -5.77 6.44 13.75
C THR A 109 -5.20 5.83 12.49
N GLY A 110 -3.92 6.12 12.21
CA GLY A 110 -3.10 5.48 11.18
C GLY A 110 -3.28 3.98 11.09
N GLY A 111 -3.03 3.31 12.21
CA GLY A 111 -3.13 1.87 12.32
C GLY A 111 -4.53 1.34 12.04
N LEU A 112 -5.60 2.02 12.49
CA LEU A 112 -6.97 1.59 12.16
C LEU A 112 -7.27 1.69 10.66
N LEU A 113 -6.84 2.79 10.02
CA LEU A 113 -7.02 2.93 8.58
C LEU A 113 -6.25 1.87 7.81
N LYS A 114 -5.00 1.59 8.19
CA LYS A 114 -4.17 0.52 7.59
C LYS A 114 -4.79 -0.87 7.77
N MET A 115 -5.32 -1.16 8.97
CA MET A 115 -6.03 -2.43 9.23
C MET A 115 -7.30 -2.56 8.38
N ALA A 116 -8.11 -1.50 8.31
CA ALA A 116 -9.34 -1.50 7.53
C ALA A 116 -9.06 -1.61 6.03
N ALA A 117 -8.08 -0.85 5.53
CA ALA A 117 -7.65 -0.91 4.14
C ALA A 117 -7.09 -2.29 3.78
N GLY A 118 -6.15 -2.83 4.56
CA GLY A 118 -5.54 -4.13 4.28
C GLY A 118 -6.51 -5.30 4.44
N GLY A 119 -7.31 -5.32 5.51
CA GLY A 119 -8.30 -6.37 5.74
C GLY A 119 -9.46 -6.31 4.74
N GLY A 120 -10.03 -5.12 4.53
CA GLY A 120 -11.16 -4.92 3.62
C GLY A 120 -10.77 -5.14 2.16
N ALA A 121 -9.71 -4.50 1.68
CA ALA A 121 -9.23 -4.70 0.32
C ALA A 121 -8.72 -6.13 0.10
N GLY A 122 -8.08 -6.74 1.11
CA GLY A 122 -7.67 -8.14 1.11
C GLY A 122 -8.83 -9.11 0.91
N LEU A 123 -9.93 -8.91 1.63
CA LEU A 123 -11.15 -9.71 1.50
C LEU A 123 -11.79 -9.56 0.12
N VAL A 124 -11.96 -8.33 -0.35
CA VAL A 124 -12.57 -8.07 -1.68
C VAL A 124 -11.68 -8.65 -2.79
N ALA A 125 -10.37 -8.39 -2.76
CA ALA A 125 -9.42 -8.94 -3.72
C ALA A 125 -9.44 -10.48 -3.72
N SER A 126 -9.54 -11.10 -2.55
CA SER A 126 -9.57 -12.56 -2.41
C SER A 126 -10.88 -13.15 -2.93
N ALA A 127 -12.03 -12.50 -2.68
CA ALA A 127 -13.33 -12.90 -3.21
C ALA A 127 -13.43 -12.74 -4.74
N LEU A 128 -12.62 -11.88 -5.35
CA LEU A 128 -12.50 -11.76 -6.81
C LEU A 128 -11.68 -12.89 -7.44
N LEU A 129 -10.78 -13.50 -6.65
CA LEU A 129 -9.74 -14.43 -7.13
C LEU A 129 -10.04 -15.90 -6.80
N PHE A 130 -10.76 -16.16 -5.72
CA PHE A 130 -10.96 -17.49 -5.18
C PHE A 130 -12.44 -17.75 -4.88
N ASP A 131 -12.87 -18.98 -5.15
CA ASP A 131 -14.21 -19.45 -4.79
C ASP A 131 -14.19 -20.16 -3.42
N GLY A 132 -15.28 -19.98 -2.66
CA GLY A 132 -15.47 -20.61 -1.34
C GLY A 132 -14.92 -19.80 -0.17
N ALA A 133 -15.72 -19.73 0.91
CA ALA A 133 -15.44 -18.86 2.06
C ALA A 133 -14.09 -19.13 2.73
N ILE A 134 -13.70 -20.41 2.87
CA ILE A 134 -12.43 -20.77 3.52
C ILE A 134 -11.24 -20.25 2.69
N ALA A 135 -11.25 -20.44 1.37
CA ALA A 135 -10.18 -19.98 0.50
C ALA A 135 -10.07 -18.45 0.50
N VAL A 136 -11.20 -17.75 0.45
CA VAL A 136 -11.26 -16.28 0.53
C VAL A 136 -10.69 -15.77 1.85
N LEU A 137 -11.09 -16.36 2.98
CA LEU A 137 -10.63 -15.95 4.31
C LEU A 137 -9.13 -16.22 4.50
N LEU A 138 -8.64 -17.36 4.04
CA LEU A 138 -7.21 -17.69 4.10
C LEU A 138 -6.38 -16.74 3.23
N ALA A 139 -6.81 -16.48 1.99
CA ALA A 139 -6.12 -15.57 1.09
C ALA A 139 -6.10 -14.13 1.64
N ALA A 140 -7.23 -13.66 2.19
CA ALA A 140 -7.30 -12.34 2.81
C ALA A 140 -6.40 -12.23 4.05
N ALA A 141 -6.35 -13.28 4.88
CA ALA A 141 -5.45 -13.34 6.03
C ALA A 141 -3.98 -13.29 5.59
N ILE A 142 -3.60 -14.05 4.55
CA ILE A 142 -2.24 -14.03 4.00
C ILE A 142 -1.88 -12.62 3.50
N ILE A 143 -2.77 -11.97 2.75
CA ILE A 143 -2.54 -10.60 2.26
C ILE A 143 -2.31 -9.63 3.42
N ALA A 144 -3.22 -9.62 4.40
CA ALA A 144 -3.14 -8.70 5.53
C ALA A 144 -1.89 -8.95 6.41
N LEU A 145 -1.56 -10.22 6.66
CA LEU A 145 -0.38 -10.60 7.46
C LEU A 145 0.92 -10.28 6.73
N THR A 146 1.00 -10.50 5.41
CA THR A 146 2.17 -10.15 4.60
C THR A 146 2.38 -8.64 4.56
N ALA A 147 1.32 -7.85 4.36
CA ALA A 147 1.41 -6.39 4.41
C ALA A 147 1.91 -5.90 5.78
N ASN A 148 1.38 -6.46 6.86
CA ASN A 148 1.85 -6.14 8.21
C ASN A 148 3.30 -6.58 8.45
N LEU A 149 3.70 -7.76 7.96
CA LEU A 149 5.07 -8.27 8.06
C LEU A 149 6.07 -7.36 7.34
N LEU A 150 5.77 -6.95 6.10
CA LEU A 150 6.62 -6.02 5.34
C LEU A 150 6.76 -4.66 6.03
N ASN A 151 5.67 -4.13 6.59
CA ASN A 151 5.69 -2.91 7.40
C ASN A 151 6.53 -3.05 8.70
N LEU A 152 6.67 -4.26 9.26
CA LEU A 152 7.57 -4.53 10.38
C LEU A 152 9.04 -4.59 9.95
N PHE A 153 9.32 -5.11 8.75
CA PHE A 153 10.67 -5.06 8.18
C PHE A 153 11.11 -3.63 7.86
N ASP A 154 10.18 -2.73 7.52
CA ASP A 154 10.44 -1.33 7.18
C ASP A 154 10.73 -0.41 8.38
N ARG A 155 11.40 -0.95 9.40
CA ARG A 155 11.88 -0.18 10.57
C ARG A 155 13.33 0.25 10.45
N ALA A 156 14.05 -0.27 9.46
CA ALA A 156 15.41 0.13 9.17
C ALA A 156 15.66 0.19 7.66
N PRO A 157 16.61 1.02 7.21
CA PRO A 157 16.84 1.28 5.78
C PRO A 157 17.05 0.00 4.97
N GLY A 158 16.29 -0.15 3.88
CA GLY A 158 16.47 -1.21 2.90
C GLY A 158 16.08 -2.63 3.33
N ARG A 159 15.60 -2.84 4.56
CA ARG A 159 15.20 -4.19 5.04
C ARG A 159 13.98 -4.74 4.31
N ALA A 160 12.93 -3.92 4.14
CA ALA A 160 11.73 -4.32 3.45
C ALA A 160 12.00 -4.69 1.97
N GLY A 161 12.84 -3.90 1.29
CA GLY A 161 13.26 -4.20 -0.08
C GLY A 161 14.05 -5.52 -0.20
N LYS A 162 14.93 -5.82 0.75
CA LYS A 162 15.72 -7.06 0.75
C LYS A 162 14.91 -8.34 0.97
N VAL A 163 13.79 -8.26 1.71
CA VAL A 163 12.95 -9.44 1.96
C VAL A 163 11.87 -9.63 0.88
N GLY A 164 11.61 -8.59 0.09
CA GLY A 164 10.58 -8.60 -0.96
C GLY A 164 11.10 -8.82 -2.38
N LEU A 165 12.42 -8.85 -2.59
CA LEU A 165 13.11 -9.09 -3.86
C LEU A 165 14.02 -10.31 -3.73
#